data_AF-A0A494YSH8-F1
#
_entry.id   AF-A0A494YSH8-F1
#
_cell.length_a   1.000
_cell.length_b   1.000
_cell.length_c   1.000
_cell.angle_alpha   90.00
_cell.angle_beta   90.00
_cell.angle_gamma   90.00
#
_symmetry.space_group_name_H-M   'P 1'
#
loop_
_entity.id
_entity.type
_entity.pdbx_description
1 polymer ?
#
loop_
_entity_poly.entity_id
_entity_poly.type
_entity_poly.pdbx_seq_one_letter_code
_entity_poly.pdbx_strand_id
1 'polypeptide(L)'
;MKKLLLFVFVSSLMFLFGCSAFFGSKEVPATPVTSSEQPIKTEETKTIETPKITEPTINNSNDNLADAFTSYMDEIFLLAPEEDRLISLYGSVTGANYTDDATMYYTLVDEVLPGYRQFVVDLEAIRPKNQEIRDLHELYIDAANVQYNAFVIMIDALEEQDGNKIAEANQGLDEARQLIRQWLYGVEDLSAKTGVSLE
;
A
#
# COMPACT_ATOMS: atom_id res chain seq x y z
N MET A 1 -6.49 -7.31 -34.93
CA MET A 1 -5.86 -7.26 -33.59
C MET A 1 -5.56 -5.79 -33.30
N LYS A 2 -6.42 -5.12 -32.53
CA LYS A 2 -6.24 -3.70 -32.17
C LYS A 2 -5.34 -3.64 -30.95
N LYS A 3 -4.15 -3.07 -31.12
CA LYS A 3 -3.18 -2.81 -30.04
C LYS A 3 -3.71 -1.64 -29.21
N LEU A 4 -3.94 -1.85 -27.92
CA LEU A 4 -4.24 -0.78 -26.98
C LEU A 4 -2.92 -0.28 -26.41
N LEU A 5 -2.42 0.84 -26.95
CA LEU A 5 -1.23 1.52 -26.47
C LEU A 5 -1.61 2.42 -25.30
N LEU A 6 -1.06 2.14 -24.12
CA LEU A 6 -1.21 2.95 -22.92
C LEU A 6 -0.21 4.13 -23.01
N PHE A 7 -0.67 5.28 -23.51
CA PHE A 7 0.10 6.53 -23.52
C PHE A 7 -0.18 7.33 -22.24
N VAL A 8 0.74 7.32 -21.28
CA VAL A 8 0.72 8.27 -20.16
C VAL A 8 1.48 9.53 -20.59
N PHE A 9 0.74 10.59 -20.90
CA PHE A 9 1.30 11.93 -21.11
C PHE A 9 1.66 12.57 -19.75
N VAL A 10 2.94 12.53 -19.40
CA VAL A 10 3.54 13.36 -18.36
C VAL A 10 3.88 14.72 -18.97
N SER A 11 3.08 15.74 -18.66
CA SER A 11 3.38 17.16 -18.90
C SER A 11 2.21 17.95 -18.28
N SER A 12 2.34 18.98 -17.45
CA SER A 12 3.43 19.77 -16.92
C SER A 12 2.73 20.72 -15.94
N LEU A 13 3.19 20.86 -14.69
CA LEU A 13 2.91 22.07 -13.95
C LEU A 13 4.15 22.50 -13.16
N MET A 14 4.92 23.32 -13.85
CA MET A 14 5.98 24.14 -13.32
C MET A 14 5.45 25.17 -12.31
N PHE A 15 6.16 25.24 -11.18
CA PHE A 15 6.57 26.46 -10.47
C PHE A 15 5.51 27.52 -10.12
N LEU A 16 5.16 27.61 -8.84
CA LEU A 16 5.12 28.89 -8.12
C LEU A 16 5.67 28.72 -6.69
N PHE A 17 6.94 29.04 -6.52
CA PHE A 17 7.55 29.31 -5.22
C PHE A 17 7.02 30.64 -4.69
N GLY A 18 6.36 30.62 -3.52
CA GLY A 18 5.97 31.79 -2.76
C GLY A 18 6.66 31.79 -1.39
N CYS A 19 7.74 32.55 -1.28
CA CYS A 19 8.46 32.83 -0.04
C CYS A 19 7.70 33.86 0.81
N SER A 20 7.52 33.62 2.11
CA SER A 20 7.60 34.68 3.12
C SER A 20 8.01 34.09 4.47
N ALA A 21 8.89 34.81 5.16
CA ALA A 21 9.75 34.37 6.25
C ALA A 21 9.35 34.97 7.61
N PHE A 22 10.07 34.52 8.66
CA PHE A 22 10.34 35.20 9.95
C PHE A 22 9.23 35.15 11.04
N PHE A 23 9.48 34.95 12.35
CA PHE A 23 10.63 35.08 13.27
C PHE A 23 10.38 34.21 14.52
N GLY A 24 11.44 33.73 15.20
CA GLY A 24 11.40 33.55 16.67
C GLY A 24 12.13 32.36 17.28
N SER A 25 13.45 32.49 17.51
CA SER A 25 14.24 31.60 18.38
C SER A 25 14.16 32.00 19.86
N LYS A 26 14.21 31.02 20.78
CA LYS A 26 14.88 31.20 22.09
C LYS A 26 15.29 29.86 22.71
N GLU A 27 16.57 29.75 23.08
CA GLU A 27 17.22 28.63 23.78
C GLU A 27 17.42 28.91 25.29
N VAL A 28 17.23 27.85 26.12
CA VAL A 28 18.07 27.22 27.19
C VAL A 28 18.55 28.09 28.40
N PRO A 29 18.53 27.55 29.66
CA PRO A 29 19.71 26.89 30.25
C PRO A 29 19.43 25.65 31.15
N ALA A 30 20.51 24.91 31.46
CA ALA A 30 20.56 23.60 32.09
C ALA A 30 21.25 23.59 33.50
N THR A 31 21.06 22.44 34.21
CA THR A 31 21.89 21.75 35.26
C THR A 31 22.04 22.35 36.68
N PRO A 32 22.56 21.61 37.72
CA PRO A 32 22.94 20.17 37.89
C PRO A 32 22.41 19.51 39.21
N VAL A 33 22.80 18.25 39.51
CA VAL A 33 23.20 17.63 40.82
C VAL A 33 22.98 16.09 40.72
N THR A 34 23.99 15.23 40.51
CA THR A 34 25.04 14.64 41.40
C THR A 34 24.69 13.22 41.89
N SER A 35 25.70 12.36 41.71
CA SER A 35 25.80 10.91 41.89
C SER A 35 25.91 10.42 43.35
N SER A 36 25.53 9.15 43.59
CA SER A 36 26.17 8.29 44.60
C SER A 36 26.11 6.82 44.17
N GLU A 37 27.22 6.11 44.35
CA GLU A 37 27.58 4.82 43.77
C GLU A 37 27.81 3.73 44.85
N GLN A 38 27.30 2.50 44.58
CA GLN A 38 27.76 1.13 44.94
C GLN A 38 27.85 0.63 46.43
N PRO A 39 27.91 -0.71 46.73
CA PRO A 39 28.55 -1.80 45.94
C PRO A 39 27.91 -3.22 45.86
N ILE A 40 28.19 -3.88 44.71
CA ILE A 40 28.79 -5.23 44.45
C ILE A 40 28.27 -6.50 45.19
N LYS A 41 27.82 -7.52 44.42
CA LYS A 41 28.53 -8.84 44.32
C LYS A 41 28.03 -9.78 43.20
N THR A 42 29.03 -10.37 42.54
CA THR A 42 29.08 -11.44 41.54
C THR A 42 28.88 -12.82 42.14
N GLU A 43 28.22 -13.76 41.45
CA GLU A 43 28.68 -15.17 41.35
C GLU A 43 28.02 -15.96 40.19
N GLU A 44 28.90 -16.37 39.27
CA GLU A 44 29.04 -17.60 38.46
C GLU A 44 27.86 -18.56 38.13
N THR A 45 27.69 -18.70 36.80
CA THR A 45 27.82 -19.94 35.99
C THR A 45 27.05 -21.20 36.37
N LYS A 46 26.13 -21.62 35.50
CA LYS A 46 26.04 -23.04 35.09
C LYS A 46 25.51 -23.24 33.68
N THR A 47 26.40 -23.74 32.82
CA THR A 47 26.17 -24.33 31.51
C THR A 47 25.14 -25.47 31.60
N ILE A 48 24.15 -25.47 30.71
CA ILE A 48 23.40 -26.67 30.34
C ILE A 48 23.43 -26.78 28.82
N GLU A 49 24.11 -27.82 28.36
CA GLU A 49 24.21 -28.25 26.98
C GLU A 49 23.02 -29.17 26.62
N THR A 50 22.51 -28.99 25.38
CA THR A 50 21.92 -30.03 24.49
C THR A 50 20.46 -30.43 24.78
N PRO A 51 19.55 -30.60 23.77
CA PRO A 51 19.83 -31.01 22.39
C PRO A 51 19.33 -30.11 21.26
N LYS A 52 20.19 -30.04 20.25
CA LYS A 52 19.87 -29.78 18.85
C LYS A 52 18.78 -30.76 18.41
N ILE A 53 17.52 -30.33 18.48
CA ILE A 53 16.44 -30.95 17.73
C ILE A 53 16.69 -30.51 16.29
N THR A 54 17.23 -31.44 15.51
CA THR A 54 17.20 -31.38 14.06
C THR A 54 15.73 -31.41 13.67
N GLU A 55 15.14 -30.24 13.44
CA GLU A 55 13.86 -30.15 12.76
C GLU A 55 14.01 -30.88 11.41
N PRO A 56 13.03 -31.71 11.03
CA PRO A 56 13.08 -32.37 9.74
C PRO A 56 13.11 -31.27 8.69
N THR A 57 14.17 -31.26 7.88
CA THR A 57 14.22 -30.54 6.63
C THR A 57 12.95 -30.91 5.86
N ILE A 58 11.97 -30.00 5.81
CA ILE A 58 10.84 -30.11 4.90
C ILE A 58 11.39 -29.86 3.50
N ASN A 59 12.00 -30.89 2.93
CA ASN A 59 12.22 -30.98 1.50
C ASN A 59 10.86 -31.25 0.85
N ASN A 60 10.22 -30.19 0.36
CA ASN A 60 9.80 -30.06 -1.05
C ASN A 60 8.78 -28.94 -1.18
N SER A 61 9.25 -27.76 -1.56
CA SER A 61 8.49 -26.87 -2.45
C SER A 61 9.48 -25.99 -3.20
N ASN A 62 10.33 -26.62 -4.02
CA ASN A 62 10.75 -25.97 -5.26
C ASN A 62 9.55 -26.01 -6.22
N ASP A 63 8.41 -25.43 -5.80
CA ASP A 63 7.43 -24.94 -6.75
C ASP A 63 8.20 -23.88 -7.53
N ASN A 64 8.50 -24.19 -8.79
CA ASN A 64 9.26 -23.34 -9.68
C ASN A 64 8.74 -21.90 -9.54
N LEU A 65 9.62 -20.96 -9.16
CA LEU A 65 9.25 -19.56 -8.92
C LEU A 65 8.49 -18.98 -10.13
N ALA A 66 8.86 -19.40 -11.35
CA ALA A 66 8.15 -19.01 -12.56
C ALA A 66 6.70 -19.52 -12.56
N ASP A 67 6.47 -20.81 -12.28
CA ASP A 67 5.12 -21.40 -12.25
C ASP A 67 4.25 -20.78 -11.14
N ALA A 68 4.86 -20.52 -9.97
CA ALA A 68 4.20 -19.84 -8.86
C ALA A 68 3.82 -18.38 -9.21
N PHE A 69 4.71 -17.68 -9.91
CA PHE A 69 4.47 -16.30 -10.35
C PHE A 69 3.44 -16.23 -11.47
N THR A 70 3.47 -17.16 -12.43
CA THR A 70 2.43 -17.30 -13.47
C THR A 70 1.07 -17.52 -12.82
N SER A 71 0.96 -18.46 -11.88
CA SER A 71 -0.30 -18.74 -11.19
C SER A 71 -0.83 -17.50 -10.45
N TYR A 72 0.05 -16.77 -9.77
CA TYR A 72 -0.30 -15.53 -9.10
C TYR A 72 -0.80 -14.46 -10.07
N MET A 73 -0.08 -14.22 -11.17
CA MET A 73 -0.48 -13.22 -12.16
C MET A 73 -1.81 -13.60 -12.85
N ASP A 74 -2.05 -14.89 -13.11
CA ASP A 74 -3.32 -15.37 -13.64
C ASP A 74 -4.49 -15.03 -12.70
N GLU A 75 -4.32 -15.21 -11.38
CA GLU A 75 -5.34 -14.83 -10.39
C GLU A 75 -5.56 -13.30 -10.35
N ILE A 76 -4.48 -12.50 -10.41
CA ILE A 76 -4.57 -11.03 -10.45
C ILE A 76 -5.29 -10.54 -11.71
N PHE A 77 -5.01 -11.13 -12.88
CA PHE A 77 -5.66 -10.76 -14.14
C PHE A 77 -7.16 -11.05 -14.15
N LEU A 78 -7.64 -12.00 -13.34
CA LEU A 78 -9.08 -12.23 -13.18
C LEU A 78 -9.77 -11.08 -12.43
N LEU A 79 -9.06 -10.39 -11.53
CA LEU A 79 -9.60 -9.29 -10.73
C LEU A 79 -9.45 -7.92 -11.41
N ALA A 80 -8.43 -7.74 -12.24
CA ALA A 80 -8.10 -6.46 -12.87
C ALA A 80 -9.28 -5.73 -13.56
N PRO A 81 -10.16 -6.41 -14.32
CA PRO A 81 -11.29 -5.73 -14.96
C PRO A 81 -12.27 -5.08 -13.97
N GLU A 82 -12.46 -5.68 -12.79
CA GLU A 82 -13.37 -5.15 -11.78
C GLU A 82 -12.73 -3.96 -11.05
N GLU A 83 -11.44 -4.04 -10.72
CA GLU A 83 -10.73 -2.88 -10.18
C GLU A 83 -10.78 -1.71 -11.17
N ASP A 84 -10.42 -1.94 -12.44
CA ASP A 84 -10.46 -0.92 -13.49
C ASP A 84 -11.84 -0.25 -13.60
N ARG A 85 -12.92 -1.04 -13.51
CA ARG A 85 -14.29 -0.52 -13.52
C ARG A 85 -14.54 0.41 -12.33
N LEU A 86 -14.16 0.00 -11.12
CA LEU A 86 -14.39 0.75 -9.89
C LEU A 86 -13.55 2.04 -9.84
N ILE A 87 -12.28 1.98 -10.25
CA ILE A 87 -11.42 3.17 -10.35
C ILE A 87 -11.93 4.12 -11.43
N SER A 88 -12.42 3.60 -12.55
CA SER A 88 -13.02 4.42 -13.60
C SER A 88 -14.30 5.11 -13.13
N LEU A 89 -15.15 4.43 -12.36
CA LEU A 89 -16.33 5.04 -11.75
C LEU A 89 -15.95 6.18 -10.82
N TYR A 90 -14.99 5.97 -9.91
CA TYR A 90 -14.49 7.03 -9.04
C TYR A 90 -13.90 8.21 -9.86
N GLY A 91 -13.10 7.91 -10.89
CA GLY A 91 -12.54 8.91 -11.79
C GLY A 91 -13.59 9.70 -12.59
N SER A 92 -14.78 9.14 -12.79
CA SER A 92 -15.87 9.78 -13.53
C SER A 92 -16.59 10.89 -12.77
N VAL A 93 -16.41 10.96 -11.45
CA VAL A 93 -17.05 11.95 -10.56
C VAL A 93 -16.03 12.79 -9.78
N THR A 94 -14.75 12.72 -10.13
CA THR A 94 -13.67 13.43 -9.44
C THR A 94 -12.75 14.20 -10.39
N GLY A 95 -11.89 15.05 -9.82
CA GLY A 95 -10.91 15.82 -10.58
C GLY A 95 -11.58 16.71 -11.63
N ALA A 96 -11.17 16.56 -12.89
CA ALA A 96 -11.74 17.32 -14.01
C ALA A 96 -13.21 16.94 -14.32
N ASN A 97 -13.69 15.80 -13.83
CA ASN A 97 -15.06 15.33 -14.05
C ASN A 97 -15.99 15.62 -12.86
N TYR A 98 -15.48 16.25 -11.79
CA TYR A 98 -16.30 16.63 -10.65
C TYR A 98 -17.36 17.67 -11.04
N THR A 99 -18.61 17.43 -10.64
CA THR A 99 -19.74 18.34 -10.86
C THR A 99 -20.26 18.93 -9.56
N ASP A 100 -20.54 18.07 -8.60
CA ASP A 100 -21.14 18.40 -7.31
C ASP A 100 -20.96 17.24 -6.32
N ASP A 101 -21.04 17.57 -5.02
CA ASP A 101 -20.86 16.62 -3.92
C ASP A 101 -21.89 15.48 -3.94
N ALA A 102 -23.13 15.76 -4.33
CA ALA A 102 -24.19 14.75 -4.30
C ALA A 102 -23.91 13.65 -5.33
N THR A 103 -23.55 14.03 -6.56
CA THR A 103 -23.16 13.08 -7.61
C THR A 103 -21.97 12.23 -7.17
N MET A 104 -20.93 12.84 -6.61
CA MET A 104 -19.76 12.12 -6.10
C MET A 104 -20.12 11.18 -4.94
N TYR A 105 -20.91 11.66 -3.97
CA TYR A 105 -21.34 10.90 -2.80
C TYR A 105 -22.13 9.65 -3.20
N TYR A 106 -23.15 9.79 -4.07
CA TYR A 106 -23.97 8.65 -4.49
C TYR A 106 -23.16 7.65 -5.31
N THR A 107 -22.29 8.09 -6.22
CA THR A 107 -21.40 7.16 -6.93
C THR A 107 -20.47 6.40 -5.97
N LEU A 108 -19.95 7.07 -4.93
CA LEU A 108 -19.12 6.43 -3.91
C LEU A 108 -19.90 5.41 -3.08
N VAL A 109 -21.06 5.78 -2.55
CA VAL A 109 -21.84 4.94 -1.62
C VAL A 109 -22.54 3.79 -2.35
N ASP A 110 -23.12 4.05 -3.52
CA ASP A 110 -23.97 3.08 -4.22
C ASP A 110 -23.17 2.11 -5.09
N GLU A 111 -22.02 2.54 -5.63
CA GLU A 111 -21.27 1.76 -6.61
C GLU A 111 -19.84 1.44 -6.17
N VAL A 112 -19.02 2.47 -5.88
CA VAL A 112 -17.58 2.29 -5.68
C VAL A 112 -17.30 1.56 -4.37
N LEU A 113 -17.82 2.02 -3.23
CA LEU A 113 -17.48 1.47 -1.92
C LEU A 113 -17.92 0.01 -1.75
N PRO A 114 -19.15 -0.41 -2.14
CA PRO A 114 -19.55 -1.82 -2.05
C PRO A 114 -18.73 -2.72 -2.97
N GLY A 115 -18.48 -2.29 -4.20
CA GLY A 115 -17.68 -3.05 -5.16
C GLY A 115 -16.22 -3.15 -4.74
N TYR A 116 -15.63 -2.05 -4.27
CA TYR A 116 -14.23 -2.04 -3.84
C TYR A 116 -14.03 -2.84 -2.55
N ARG A 117 -15.02 -2.89 -1.65
CA ARG A 117 -15.01 -3.82 -0.52
C ARG A 117 -14.93 -5.28 -1.00
N GLN A 118 -15.74 -5.65 -1.99
CA GLN A 118 -15.71 -7.02 -2.53
C GLN A 118 -14.38 -7.31 -3.22
N PHE A 119 -13.86 -6.35 -3.99
CA PHE A 119 -12.52 -6.45 -4.59
C PHE A 119 -11.43 -6.70 -3.54
N VAL A 120 -11.42 -5.99 -2.42
CA VAL A 120 -10.46 -6.24 -1.33
C VAL A 120 -10.60 -7.66 -0.78
N VAL A 121 -11.83 -8.14 -0.58
CA VAL A 121 -12.07 -9.54 -0.13
C VAL A 121 -11.54 -10.55 -1.13
N ASP A 122 -11.77 -10.34 -2.42
CA ASP A 122 -11.33 -11.25 -3.48
C ASP A 122 -9.80 -11.20 -3.65
N LEU A 123 -9.21 -10.01 -3.51
CA LEU A 123 -7.76 -9.81 -3.52
C LEU A 123 -7.12 -10.53 -2.33
N GLU A 124 -7.69 -10.38 -1.13
CA GLU A 124 -7.27 -11.14 0.06
C GLU A 124 -7.57 -12.63 -0.07
N ALA A 125 -8.42 -13.11 -0.98
CA ALA A 125 -8.60 -14.56 -1.15
C ALA A 125 -7.38 -15.21 -1.84
N ILE A 126 -6.57 -14.43 -2.54
CA ILE A 126 -5.34 -14.89 -3.19
C ILE A 126 -4.28 -15.15 -2.10
N ARG A 127 -3.74 -16.38 -2.07
CA ARG A 127 -2.81 -16.85 -1.03
C ARG A 127 -1.58 -17.51 -1.65
N PRO A 128 -0.62 -16.72 -2.18
CA PRO A 128 0.57 -17.28 -2.81
C PRO A 128 1.36 -18.18 -1.83
N LYS A 129 1.85 -19.32 -2.32
CA LYS A 129 2.65 -20.25 -1.49
C LYS A 129 4.13 -19.90 -1.42
N ASN A 130 4.63 -19.14 -2.40
CA ASN A 130 6.00 -18.65 -2.39
C ASN A 130 6.09 -17.39 -1.51
N GLN A 131 7.09 -17.32 -0.62
CA GLN A 131 7.25 -16.18 0.30
C GLN A 131 7.48 -14.86 -0.44
N GLU A 132 8.31 -14.86 -1.49
CA GLU A 132 8.64 -13.64 -2.24
C GLU A 132 7.38 -13.07 -2.93
N ILE A 133 6.52 -13.94 -3.46
CA ILE A 133 5.26 -13.55 -4.08
C ILE A 133 4.24 -13.12 -3.02
N ARG A 134 4.22 -13.75 -1.84
CA ARG A 134 3.38 -13.28 -0.72
C ARG A 134 3.75 -11.88 -0.30
N ASP A 135 5.03 -11.63 -0.05
CA ASP A 135 5.51 -10.32 0.41
C ASP A 135 5.16 -9.24 -0.62
N LEU A 136 5.27 -9.56 -1.91
CA LEU A 136 4.79 -8.70 -2.98
C LEU A 136 3.27 -8.48 -2.91
N HIS A 137 2.49 -9.55 -2.77
CA HIS A 137 1.03 -9.48 -2.75
C HIS A 137 0.48 -8.69 -1.56
N GLU A 138 1.12 -8.77 -0.39
CA GLU A 138 0.75 -7.97 0.79
C GLU A 138 0.84 -6.46 0.49
N LEU A 139 1.80 -6.00 -0.33
CA LEU A 139 1.85 -4.59 -0.75
C LEU A 139 0.59 -4.16 -1.53
N TYR A 140 0.02 -5.06 -2.33
CA TYR A 140 -1.19 -4.76 -3.08
C TYR A 140 -2.43 -4.79 -2.19
N ILE A 141 -2.51 -5.74 -1.25
CA ILE A 141 -3.55 -5.77 -0.22
C ILE A 141 -3.51 -4.48 0.62
N ASP A 142 -2.33 -4.06 1.07
CA ASP A 142 -2.13 -2.82 1.84
C ASP A 142 -2.59 -1.61 1.03
N ALA A 143 -2.21 -1.53 -0.26
CA ALA A 143 -2.64 -0.45 -1.12
C ALA A 143 -4.16 -0.38 -1.29
N ALA A 144 -4.79 -1.54 -1.53
CA ALA A 144 -6.23 -1.63 -1.69
C ALA A 144 -6.96 -1.26 -0.37
N ASN A 145 -6.45 -1.71 0.78
CA ASN A 145 -7.01 -1.34 2.08
C ASN A 145 -6.89 0.17 2.38
N VAL A 146 -5.73 0.77 2.09
CA VAL A 146 -5.54 2.23 2.23
C VAL A 146 -6.51 2.99 1.30
N GLN A 147 -6.66 2.54 0.05
CA GLN A 147 -7.57 3.18 -0.90
C GLN A 147 -9.04 3.04 -0.48
N TYR A 148 -9.43 1.85 -0.01
CA TYR A 148 -10.75 1.59 0.54
C TYR A 148 -11.07 2.55 1.70
N ASN A 149 -10.15 2.70 2.66
CA ASN A 149 -10.31 3.61 3.78
C ASN A 149 -10.38 5.08 3.33
N ALA A 150 -9.61 5.46 2.31
CA ALA A 150 -9.68 6.80 1.75
C ALA A 150 -11.06 7.10 1.12
N PHE A 151 -11.70 6.11 0.48
CA PHE A 151 -13.07 6.27 -0.01
C PHE A 151 -14.07 6.46 1.14
N VAL A 152 -13.91 5.72 2.25
CA VAL A 152 -14.74 5.91 3.46
C VAL A 152 -14.58 7.32 4.01
N ILE A 153 -13.34 7.80 4.19
CA ILE A 153 -13.07 9.15 4.70
C ILE A 153 -13.63 10.21 3.74
N MET A 154 -13.55 9.98 2.44
CA MET A 154 -14.11 10.91 1.45
C MET A 154 -15.64 11.00 1.56
N ILE A 155 -16.34 9.87 1.78
CA ILE A 155 -17.78 9.86 2.04
C ILE A 155 -18.10 10.69 3.28
N ASP A 156 -17.42 10.43 4.40
CA ASP A 156 -17.59 11.20 5.64
C ASP A 156 -17.32 12.70 5.43
N ALA A 157 -16.33 13.04 4.60
CA ALA A 157 -15.99 14.42 4.27
C ALA A 157 -17.11 15.13 3.51
N LEU A 158 -17.78 14.43 2.59
CA LEU A 158 -18.91 14.97 1.83
C LEU A 158 -20.15 15.15 2.73
N GLU A 159 -20.41 14.21 3.64
CA GLU A 159 -21.53 14.30 4.59
C GLU A 159 -21.35 15.46 5.58
N GLU A 160 -20.15 15.59 6.15
CA GLU A 160 -19.85 16.60 7.16
C GLU A 160 -19.43 17.95 6.56
N GLN A 161 -19.22 18.00 5.24
CA GLN A 161 -18.67 19.15 4.52
C GLN A 161 -17.31 19.59 5.12
N ASP A 162 -16.50 18.61 5.53
CA ASP A 162 -15.22 18.82 6.22
C ASP A 162 -14.03 18.75 5.26
N GLY A 163 -13.48 19.92 4.91
CA GLY A 163 -12.30 20.04 4.05
C GLY A 163 -11.03 19.39 4.62
N ASN A 164 -10.90 19.21 5.93
CA ASN A 164 -9.76 18.48 6.50
C ASN A 164 -9.84 16.99 6.18
N LYS A 165 -11.04 16.40 6.26
CA LYS A 165 -11.26 15.01 5.85
C LYS A 165 -11.06 14.82 4.35
N ILE A 166 -11.41 15.80 3.52
CA ILE A 166 -11.05 15.78 2.08
C ILE A 166 -9.53 15.68 1.91
N ALA A 167 -8.76 16.47 2.65
CA ALA A 167 -7.29 16.44 2.58
C ALA A 167 -6.74 15.08 3.06
N GLU A 168 -7.28 14.52 4.15
CA GLU A 168 -6.93 13.21 4.68
C GLU A 168 -7.22 12.08 3.69
N ALA A 169 -8.41 12.06 3.09
CA ALA A 169 -8.76 11.09 2.05
C ALA A 169 -7.79 11.16 0.86
N ASN A 170 -7.47 12.37 0.39
CA ASN A 170 -6.50 12.55 -0.70
C ASN A 170 -5.10 12.05 -0.34
N GLN A 171 -4.65 12.26 0.90
CA GLN A 171 -3.39 11.71 1.38
C GLN A 171 -3.41 10.17 1.36
N GLY A 172 -4.50 9.55 1.81
CA GLY A 172 -4.67 8.10 1.71
C GLY A 172 -4.62 7.59 0.26
N LEU A 173 -5.29 8.27 -0.68
CA LEU A 173 -5.21 7.92 -2.10
C LEU A 173 -3.78 8.06 -2.67
N ASP A 174 -3.03 9.05 -2.22
CA ASP A 174 -1.63 9.22 -2.64
C ASP A 174 -0.70 8.13 -2.07
N GLU A 175 -0.94 7.71 -0.83
CA GLU A 175 -0.25 6.58 -0.21
C GLU A 175 -0.57 5.26 -0.93
N ALA A 176 -1.85 4.99 -1.19
CA ALA A 176 -2.26 3.82 -1.98
C ALA A 176 -1.56 3.79 -3.35
N ARG A 177 -1.51 4.92 -4.06
CA ARG A 177 -0.77 5.03 -5.33
C ARG A 177 0.73 4.75 -5.18
N GLN A 178 1.34 5.13 -4.05
CA GLN A 178 2.75 4.81 -3.79
C GLN A 178 2.95 3.31 -3.60
N LEU A 179 2.08 2.65 -2.83
CA LEU A 179 2.12 1.20 -2.61
C LEU A 179 1.88 0.42 -3.90
N ILE A 180 0.88 0.82 -4.72
CA ILE A 180 0.65 0.22 -6.05
C ILE A 180 1.90 0.32 -6.92
N ARG A 181 2.60 1.45 -6.92
CA ARG A 181 3.86 1.58 -7.69
C ARG A 181 4.95 0.62 -7.19
N GLN A 182 5.07 0.44 -5.87
CA GLN A 182 6.02 -0.52 -5.30
C GLN A 182 5.67 -1.96 -5.69
N TRP A 183 4.38 -2.31 -5.64
CA TRP A 183 3.89 -3.60 -6.13
C TRP A 183 4.20 -3.80 -7.62
N LEU A 184 3.94 -2.80 -8.48
CA LEU A 184 4.26 -2.87 -9.91
C LEU A 184 5.75 -3.10 -10.15
N TYR A 185 6.64 -2.41 -9.44
CA TYR A 185 8.09 -2.66 -9.54
C TYR A 185 8.47 -4.08 -9.11
N GLY A 186 7.85 -4.61 -8.06
CA GLY A 186 8.08 -5.99 -7.64
C GLY A 186 7.56 -7.02 -8.65
N VAL A 187 6.43 -6.75 -9.32
CA VAL A 187 5.91 -7.56 -10.44
C VAL A 187 6.91 -7.55 -11.61
N GLU A 188 7.43 -6.37 -11.97
CA GLU A 188 8.45 -6.23 -13.03
C GLU A 188 9.74 -6.98 -12.68
N ASP A 189 10.21 -6.89 -11.43
CA ASP A 189 11.40 -7.58 -10.94
C ASP A 189 11.22 -9.11 -10.98
N LEU A 190 10.06 -9.63 -10.54
CA LEU A 190 9.76 -11.05 -10.62
C LEU A 190 9.61 -11.54 -12.06
N SER A 191 9.00 -10.74 -12.94
CA SER A 191 8.94 -11.02 -14.37
C SER A 191 10.34 -11.16 -14.97
N ALA A 192 11.24 -10.20 -14.69
CA ALA A 192 12.61 -10.24 -15.16
C ALA A 192 13.40 -11.43 -14.60
N LYS A 193 13.19 -11.76 -13.32
CA LYS A 193 13.86 -12.87 -12.61
C LYS A 193 13.42 -14.25 -13.13
N THR A 194 12.15 -14.40 -13.49
CA THR A 194 11.55 -15.68 -13.88
C THR A 194 11.47 -15.89 -15.39
N GLY A 195 11.52 -14.81 -16.17
CA GLY A 195 11.28 -14.82 -17.62
C GLY A 195 9.80 -14.94 -18.00
N VAL A 196 8.87 -14.82 -17.04
CA VAL A 196 7.43 -14.83 -17.30
C VAL A 196 7.00 -13.49 -17.88
N SER A 197 6.27 -13.53 -19.01
CA SER A 197 5.71 -12.35 -19.67
C SER A 197 4.51 -11.77 -18.90
N LEU A 198 4.36 -10.44 -18.95
CA LEU A 198 3.19 -9.72 -18.42
C LEU A 198 2.15 -9.37 -19.51
N GLU A 199 2.41 -9.79 -20.76
CA GLU A 199 1.55 -9.58 -21.94
C GLU A 199 0.54 -10.69 -22.19
#